data_AF-A0A8J8B3S5-F1
#
_entry.id   AF-A0A8J8B3S5-F1
#
_cell.length_a   1.000
_cell.length_b   1.000
_cell.length_c   1.000
_cell.angle_alpha   90.00
_cell.angle_beta   90.00
_cell.angle_gamma   90.00
#
_symmetry.space_group_name_H-M   'P 1'
#
loop_
_entity.id
_entity.type
_entity.pdbx_description
1 polymer ?
#
loop_
_entity_poly.entity_id
_entity_poly.type
_entity_poly.pdbx_seq_one_letter_code
_entity_poly.pdbx_strand_id
1 'polypeptide(L)' 'KHKILKECTLPYTAVGVVDMIITEMGVMEVTPEGIVLKELHPDYTVEQIREATECKLIISSDLKPMQ' A
#
# COMPACT_ATOMS: atom_id res chain seq x y z
N LYS A 1 11.65 -4.97 8.15
CA LYS A 1 10.45 -5.45 8.90
C LYS A 1 9.23 -4.79 8.27
N HIS A 2 8.30 -5.57 7.74
CA HIS A 2 7.13 -5.05 7.01
C HIS A 2 6.23 -4.25 7.96
N LYS A 3 5.71 -3.12 7.47
CA LYS A 3 4.77 -2.26 8.21
C LYS A 3 3.33 -2.45 7.76
N ILE A 4 3.13 -2.88 6.51
CA ILE A 4 1.83 -3.22 5.95
C ILE A 4 1.69 -4.74 5.99
N LEU A 5 0.87 -5.22 6.91
CA LEU A 5 0.69 -6.63 7.26
C LEU A 5 -0.75 -7.06 6.99
N LYS A 6 -0.97 -8.36 6.77
CA LYS A 6 -2.32 -8.94 6.67
C LYS A 6 -3.12 -8.80 7.96
N GLU A 7 -2.44 -8.89 9.09
CA GLU A 7 -3.00 -8.69 10.42
C GLU A 7 -2.02 -7.86 11.27
N CYS A 8 -2.52 -6.86 11.99
CA CYS A 8 -1.65 -6.04 12.83
C CYS A 8 -1.20 -6.84 14.05
N THR A 9 0.10 -6.81 14.32
CA THR A 9 0.70 -7.45 15.51
C THR A 9 0.63 -6.57 16.76
N LEU A 10 0.26 -5.30 16.59
CA LEU A 10 0.08 -4.33 17.67
C LEU A 10 -1.42 -4.09 17.92
N PRO A 11 -1.80 -3.65 19.14
CA PRO A 11 -3.19 -3.32 19.44
C PRO A 11 -3.77 -2.33 18.43
N TYR A 12 -4.98 -2.62 17.93
CA TYR A 12 -5.67 -1.75 16.98
C TYR A 12 -5.99 -0.40 17.63
N THR A 13 -5.62 0.68 16.95
CA THR A 13 -6.12 2.03 17.28
C THR A 13 -7.54 2.21 16.76
N ALA A 14 -7.81 1.72 15.54
CA ALA A 14 -9.12 1.70 14.90
C ALA A 14 -9.14 0.61 13.81
N VAL A 15 -10.33 0.12 13.46
CA VAL A 15 -10.52 -0.99 12.50
C VAL A 15 -11.28 -0.48 11.29
N GLY A 16 -10.74 -0.73 10.09
CA GLY A 16 -11.42 -0.43 8.83
C GLY A 16 -11.62 1.07 8.53
N VAL A 17 -10.84 1.95 9.17
CA VAL A 17 -10.97 3.42 9.02
C VAL A 17 -9.91 4.06 8.14
N VAL A 18 -8.94 3.28 7.66
CA VAL A 18 -7.86 3.79 6.82
C VAL A 18 -8.30 3.71 5.38
N ASP A 19 -8.44 4.84 4.72
CA ASP A 19 -8.77 4.93 3.29
C ASP A 19 -7.53 4.94 2.40
N MET A 20 -6.43 5.55 2.86
CA MET A 20 -5.22 5.76 2.07
C MET A 20 -3.95 5.63 2.91
N ILE A 21 -2.92 5.01 2.32
CA ILE A 21 -1.60 4.79 2.89
C ILE A 21 -0.58 5.46 1.96
N ILE A 22 0.07 6.52 2.44
CA ILE A 22 1.12 7.24 1.71
C ILE A 22 2.46 6.88 2.34
N THR A 23 3.40 6.42 1.52
CA THR A 23 4.76 6.07 1.94
C THR A 23 5.78 6.77 1.04
N GLU A 24 7.06 6.64 1.37
CA GLU A 24 8.15 7.09 0.50
C GLU A 24 8.19 6.38 -0.86
N MET A 25 7.55 5.21 -0.98
CA MET A 25 7.58 4.40 -2.21
C MET A 25 6.37 4.66 -3.11
N GLY A 26 5.26 5.16 -2.57
CA GLY A 26 4.03 5.33 -3.35
C GLY A 26 2.79 5.60 -2.51
N VAL A 27 1.68 5.82 -3.24
CA VAL A 27 0.34 6.04 -2.68
C VAL A 27 -0.50 4.80 -2.92
N MET A 28 -1.05 4.26 -1.84
CA MET A 28 -1.89 3.08 -1.82
C MET A 28 -3.27 3.41 -1.25
N GLU A 29 -4.33 2.95 -1.90
CA GLU A 29 -5.70 3.07 -1.44
C GLU A 29 -6.18 1.75 -0.85
N VAL A 30 -6.85 1.81 0.30
CA VAL A 30 -7.42 0.63 0.94
C VAL A 30 -8.85 0.48 0.45
N THR A 31 -9.13 -0.64 -0.21
CA THR A 31 -10.44 -0.97 -0.74
C THR A 31 -10.94 -2.29 -0.15
N PRO A 32 -12.25 -2.59 -0.21
CA PRO A 32 -12.76 -3.90 0.20
C PRO A 32 -12.15 -5.09 -0.54
N GLU A 33 -11.60 -4.88 -1.74
CA GLU A 33 -10.95 -5.93 -2.55
C GLU A 33 -9.46 -6.14 -2.19
N GLY A 34 -8.85 -5.17 -1.51
CA GLY A 34 -7.43 -5.17 -1.15
C GLY A 34 -6.80 -3.78 -1.24
N ILE A 35 -5.47 -3.76 -1.26
CA ILE A 35 -4.70 -2.51 -1.33
C ILE A 35 -4.38 -2.19 -2.78
N VAL A 36 -4.85 -1.06 -3.29
CA VAL A 36 -4.64 -0.61 -4.67
C VAL A 36 -3.50 0.39 -4.74
N LEU A 37 -2.45 0.10 -5.50
CA LEU A 37 -1.37 1.05 -5.79
C LEU A 37 -1.85 2.10 -6.80
N LYS A 38 -2.00 3.35 -6.36
CA LYS A 38 -2.42 4.49 -7.19
C LYS A 38 -1.25 5.27 -7.76
N GLU A 39 -0.22 5.48 -6.94
CA GLU A 39 0.97 6.22 -7.36
C GLU A 39 2.23 5.45 -6.99
N LEU A 40 3.21 5.46 -7.88
CA LEU A 40 4.51 4.84 -7.70
C LEU A 40 5.59 5.92 -7.76
N HIS A 41 6.45 5.96 -6.75
CA HIS A 41 7.62 6.83 -6.78
C HIS A 41 8.63 6.34 -7.83
N PRO A 42 9.18 7.21 -8.69
CA PRO A 42 10.01 6.80 -9.84
C PRO A 42 11.28 6.03 -9.47
N ASP A 43 11.82 6.25 -8.28
CA ASP A 43 13.00 5.54 -7.77
C ASP A 43 12.71 4.10 -7.29
N TYR A 44 11.43 3.72 -7.23
CA TYR A 44 11.00 2.41 -6.77
C TYR A 44 10.24 1.65 -7.86
N THR A 45 10.29 0.32 -7.76
CA THR A 45 9.54 -0.58 -8.64
C THR A 45 8.35 -1.19 -7.91
N VAL A 46 7.35 -1.62 -8.67
CA VAL A 46 6.18 -2.31 -8.10
C VAL A 46 6.59 -3.56 -7.30
N GLU A 47 7.62 -4.29 -7.76
CA GLU A 47 8.12 -5.47 -7.04
C GLU A 47 8.74 -5.10 -5.70
N GLN A 48 9.45 -3.97 -5.59
CA GLN A 48 9.96 -3.51 -4.29
C GLN A 48 8.83 -3.17 -3.31
N ILE A 49 7.74 -2.55 -3.79
CA ILE A 49 6.56 -2.30 -2.94
C ILE A 49 5.91 -3.62 -2.53
N ARG A 50 5.84 -4.59 -3.44
CA ARG A 50 5.30 -5.92 -3.18
C ARG A 50 6.14 -6.70 -2.18
N GLU A 51 7.46 -6.59 -2.23
CA GLU A 51 8.35 -7.17 -1.22
C GLU A 51 8.23 -6.42 0.12
N ALA A 52 8.01 -5.11 0.11
CA ALA A 52 7.82 -4.32 1.32
C ALA A 52 6.46 -4.57 2.00
N THR A 53 5.47 -5.10 1.27
CA THR A 53 4.07 -5.23 1.69
C THR A 53 3.63 -6.69 1.77
N GLU A 54 3.17 -7.16 2.92
CA GLU A 54 2.72 -8.55 3.08
C GLU A 54 1.28 -8.78 2.59
N CYS A 55 0.60 -7.70 2.20
CA CYS A 55 -0.77 -7.72 1.69
C CYS A 55 -0.83 -7.91 0.18
N LYS A 56 -2.01 -8.33 -0.29
CA LYS A 56 -2.30 -8.36 -1.73
C LYS A 56 -2.32 -6.94 -2.27
N LEU A 57 -1.31 -6.62 -3.07
CA LEU A 57 -1.22 -5.36 -3.82
C LEU A 57 -1.91 -5.53 -5.19
N ILE A 58 -2.84 -4.63 -5.48
CA ILE A 58 -3.55 -4.52 -6.76
C ILE A 58 -2.97 -3.32 -7.48
N ILE A 59 -2.51 -3.49 -8.73
CA ILE A 59 -1.96 -2.38 -9.50
C ILE A 59 -3.13 -1.65 -10.18
N SER A 60 -3.25 -0.34 -9.94
CA SER A 60 -4.25 0.48 -10.64
C SER A 60 -3.97 0.50 -12.14
N SER A 61 -5.02 0.43 -12.95
CA SER A 61 -4.93 0.63 -14.40
C SER A 61 -4.53 2.06 -14.78
N ASP A 62 -4.71 3.03 -13.87
CA ASP A 62 -4.34 4.44 -14.02
C ASP A 62 -3.15 4.78 -13.08
N LEU A 63 -2.16 3.88 -12.99
CA LEU A 63 -0.97 4.08 -12.15
C LEU A 63 -0.21 5.33 -12.60
N LYS A 64 -0.03 6.27 -11.67
CA LYS A 64 0.68 7.53 -11.93
C LYS A 64 2.05 7.57 -11.24
N PRO A 65 3.01 8.31 -11.80
CA PRO A 65 4.21 8.65 -11.04
C PRO A 65 3.83 9.57 -9.89
N MET A 66 4.29 9.24 -8.68
CA MET A 66 4.15 10.10 -7.50
C MET A 66 4.98 11.38 -7.70
N GLN A 67 4.40 12.54 -7.35
CA GLN A 67 5.02 13.87 -7.51
C GLN A 67 5.64 14.41 -6.22
#